data_AF-A0A3P6RTZ2-F1
#
_entry.id   AF-A0A3P6RTZ2-F1
#
_cell.length_a   1.000
_cell.length_b   1.000
_cell.length_c   1.000
_cell.angle_alpha   90.00
_cell.angle_beta   90.00
_cell.angle_gamma   90.00
#
_symmetry.space_group_name_H-M   'P 1'
#
loop_
_entity.id
_entity.type
_entity.pdbx_description
1 polymer ?
#
loop_
_entity_poly.entity_id
_entity_poly.type
_entity_poly.pdbx_seq_one_letter_code
_entity_poly.pdbx_strand_id
1 'polypeptide(L)'
;MRQNIGYQFSSKSGKKIVLKKNDGPRNPWGGDIEEITFTSKYFGKTLNVKIGVEGRYEPPLDLPYERSKSEDFLKTYTEEGSDFYFKVIRSSTKEVLFDTSIGGLIFSDQFIQIVTRLPSDVMYGWGENSHPTLKHRFDRYTTWAMFARDEWPYSEKLDTKNLYGEKLLYKKANFQK
;
A
#
# COMPACT_ATOMS: atom_id res chain seq x y z
N MET A 1 -4.90 -14.38 9.25
CA MET A 1 -4.93 -13.10 9.99
C MET A 1 -6.04 -13.19 11.04
N ARG A 2 -5.92 -12.56 12.21
CA ARG A 2 -7.03 -12.55 13.18
C ARG A 2 -8.23 -11.82 12.56
N GLN A 3 -9.42 -12.37 12.74
CA GLN A 3 -10.65 -11.74 12.26
C GLN A 3 -10.86 -10.39 12.96
N ASN A 4 -11.55 -9.49 12.27
CA ASN A 4 -11.97 -8.19 12.78
C ASN A 4 -10.84 -7.22 13.14
N ILE A 5 -9.59 -7.37 12.68
CA ILE A 5 -8.60 -6.30 12.80
C ILE A 5 -8.85 -5.29 11.69
N GLY A 6 -9.22 -4.05 12.03
CA GLY A 6 -9.39 -3.02 11.01
C GLY A 6 -10.07 -1.77 11.50
N TYR A 7 -10.65 -1.06 10.54
CA TYR A 7 -11.44 0.15 10.73
C TYR A 7 -12.81 -0.06 10.11
N GLN A 8 -13.81 0.75 10.45
CA GLN A 8 -15.13 0.74 9.84
C GLN A 8 -15.47 2.12 9.31
N PHE A 9 -16.33 2.15 8.30
CA PHE A 9 -16.88 3.40 7.79
C PHE A 9 -17.64 4.13 8.90
N SER A 10 -17.27 5.40 9.14
CA SER A 10 -17.99 6.26 10.09
C SER A 10 -18.83 7.30 9.35
N SER A 11 -18.19 8.10 8.50
CA SER A 11 -18.88 9.15 7.74
C SER A 11 -18.14 9.50 6.46
N LYS A 12 -18.81 10.26 5.59
CA LYS A 12 -18.22 10.72 4.33
C LYS A 12 -18.56 12.19 4.10
N SER A 13 -17.53 12.97 3.82
CA SER A 13 -17.64 14.38 3.44
C SER A 13 -16.92 14.57 2.09
N GLY A 14 -17.71 14.65 1.02
CA GLY A 14 -17.18 14.71 -0.35
C GLY A 14 -16.30 13.51 -0.70
N LYS A 15 -14.99 13.76 -0.90
CA LYS A 15 -13.97 12.74 -1.22
C LYS A 15 -13.20 12.22 0.01
N LYS A 16 -13.50 12.74 1.20
CA LYS A 16 -12.91 12.33 2.48
C LYS A 16 -13.86 11.33 3.15
N ILE A 17 -13.39 10.12 3.40
CA ILE A 17 -14.07 9.10 4.18
C ILE A 17 -13.42 9.08 5.55
N VAL A 18 -14.22 9.19 6.60
CA VAL A 18 -13.78 9.05 7.98
C VAL A 18 -13.99 7.61 8.39
N LEU A 19 -12.94 7.01 8.95
CA LEU A 19 -12.88 5.62 9.36
C LEU A 19 -12.61 5.58 10.86
N LYS A 20 -13.38 4.77 11.59
CA LYS A 20 -13.19 4.57 13.03
C LYS A 20 -12.62 3.19 13.30
N LYS A 21 -11.70 3.08 14.25
CA LYS A 21 -11.15 1.79 14.67
C LYS A 21 -12.30 0.89 15.12
N ASN A 22 -12.32 -0.36 14.64
CA ASN A 22 -13.32 -1.33 15.06
C ASN A 22 -12.97 -1.94 16.43
N ASP A 23 -13.93 -2.63 17.05
CA ASP A 23 -13.77 -3.33 18.35
C ASP A 23 -12.92 -4.62 18.26
N GLY A 24 -12.13 -4.74 17.19
CA GLY A 24 -11.23 -5.84 16.97
C GLY A 24 -10.04 -5.90 17.93
N PRO A 25 -9.20 -6.95 17.80
CA PRO A 25 -7.98 -7.05 18.57
C PRO A 25 -7.10 -5.80 18.40
N ARG A 26 -6.58 -5.29 19.52
CA ARG A 26 -5.60 -4.20 19.53
C ARG A 26 -4.28 -4.67 18.93
N ASN A 27 -3.57 -3.76 18.27
CA ASN A 27 -2.22 -4.05 17.82
C ASN A 27 -1.25 -4.19 19.02
N PRO A 28 -0.20 -5.03 18.92
CA PRO A 28 0.77 -5.23 20.01
C PRO A 28 1.88 -4.16 20.09
N TRP A 29 1.91 -3.19 19.19
CA TRP A 29 2.99 -2.20 19.03
C TRP A 29 2.60 -0.77 19.46
N GLY A 30 1.46 -0.60 20.13
CA GLY A 30 1.00 0.69 20.67
C GLY A 30 -0.51 0.86 20.61
N GLY A 31 -0.99 2.06 20.95
CA GLY A 31 -2.40 2.43 20.77
C GLY A 31 -2.74 2.61 19.29
N ASP A 32 -3.80 1.96 18.82
CA ASP A 32 -4.39 2.27 17.51
C ASP A 32 -4.93 3.70 17.51
N ILE A 33 -4.87 4.39 16.37
CA ILE A 33 -5.50 5.70 16.24
C ILE A 33 -7.00 5.50 16.03
N GLU A 34 -7.81 6.08 16.91
CA GLU A 34 -9.26 5.85 16.92
C GLU A 34 -9.97 6.30 15.64
N GLU A 35 -9.53 7.40 15.04
CA GLU A 35 -10.13 7.95 13.83
C GLU A 35 -9.06 8.29 12.78
N ILE A 36 -9.24 7.77 11.58
CA ILE A 36 -8.37 8.01 10.43
C ILE A 36 -9.20 8.43 9.21
N THR A 37 -8.53 9.03 8.23
CA THR A 37 -9.19 9.55 7.04
C THR A 37 -8.65 8.88 5.79
N PHE A 38 -9.54 8.42 4.93
CA PHE A 38 -9.23 7.90 3.59
C PHE A 38 -9.63 8.94 2.55
N THR A 39 -8.70 9.30 1.66
CA THR A 39 -8.93 10.26 0.58
C THR A 39 -8.35 9.73 -0.73
N SER A 40 -9.04 10.05 -1.83
CA SER A 40 -8.58 9.77 -3.19
C SER A 40 -8.50 11.05 -4.02
N LYS A 41 -7.34 11.27 -4.65
CA LYS A 41 -7.07 12.41 -5.54
C LYS A 41 -6.63 11.90 -6.89
N TYR A 42 -7.07 12.58 -7.95
CA TYR A 42 -6.73 12.24 -9.32
C TYR A 42 -5.88 13.35 -9.94
N PHE A 43 -4.73 12.97 -10.50
CA PHE A 43 -3.84 13.84 -11.25
C PHE A 43 -3.81 13.34 -12.69
N GLY A 44 -4.74 13.85 -13.53
CA GLY A 44 -4.99 13.27 -14.84
C GLY A 44 -5.57 11.86 -14.70
N LYS A 45 -4.77 10.85 -15.08
CA LYS A 45 -5.11 9.42 -14.95
C LYS A 45 -4.38 8.72 -13.79
N THR A 46 -3.53 9.44 -13.07
CA THR A 46 -2.84 8.93 -11.88
C THR A 46 -3.76 9.05 -10.67
N LEU A 47 -3.94 7.95 -9.95
CA LEU A 47 -4.70 7.89 -8.71
C LEU A 47 -3.75 7.95 -7.52
N ASN A 48 -3.91 8.94 -6.66
CA ASN A 48 -3.27 9.03 -5.35
C ASN A 48 -4.30 8.67 -4.28
N VAL A 49 -3.96 7.70 -3.44
CA VAL A 49 -4.74 7.29 -2.27
C VAL A 49 -3.94 7.66 -1.04
N LYS A 50 -4.58 8.31 -0.07
CA LYS A 50 -3.98 8.66 1.21
C LYS A 50 -4.87 8.18 2.35
N ILE A 51 -4.26 7.48 3.30
CA ILE A 51 -4.82 7.15 4.60
C ILE A 51 -4.00 7.91 5.63
N GLY A 52 -4.62 8.70 6.48
CA GLY A 52 -3.88 9.44 7.50
C GLY A 52 -4.75 10.27 8.45
N VAL A 53 -4.05 10.98 9.32
CA VAL A 53 -4.58 11.85 10.37
C VAL A 53 -3.83 13.17 10.29
N GLU A 54 -4.51 14.28 10.58
CA GLU A 54 -3.89 15.60 10.57
C GLU A 54 -2.77 15.70 11.63
N GLY A 55 -1.73 16.47 11.31
CA GLY A 55 -0.58 16.69 12.21
C GLY A 55 0.48 15.60 12.23
N ARG A 56 0.30 14.47 11.53
CA ARG A 56 1.36 13.46 11.37
C ARG A 56 2.41 13.90 10.34
N TYR A 57 3.64 13.41 10.50
CA TYR A 57 4.72 13.67 9.56
C TYR A 57 4.35 13.20 8.15
N GLU A 58 4.50 14.11 7.18
CA GLU A 58 4.41 13.84 5.76
C GLU A 58 5.76 14.18 5.14
N PRO A 59 6.44 13.24 4.46
CA PRO A 59 7.69 13.52 3.80
C PRO A 59 7.55 14.70 2.82
N PRO A 60 8.45 15.70 2.85
CA PRO A 60 8.45 16.81 1.90
C PRO A 60 8.90 16.29 0.53
N LEU A 61 7.97 15.70 -0.21
CA LEU A 61 8.22 15.16 -1.54
C LEU A 61 7.73 16.13 -2.60
N ASP A 62 8.63 16.56 -3.48
CA ASP A 62 8.27 17.29 -4.68
C ASP A 62 7.76 16.31 -5.75
N LEU A 63 6.47 15.97 -5.67
CA LEU A 63 5.84 15.09 -6.64
C LEU A 63 5.40 15.90 -7.86
N PRO A 64 5.76 15.49 -9.10
CA PRO A 64 5.26 16.15 -10.29
C PRO A 64 3.76 15.92 -10.39
N TYR A 65 2.97 16.95 -10.09
CA TYR A 65 1.51 16.92 -10.18
C TYR A 65 0.98 17.13 -11.62
N GLU A 66 1.82 16.85 -12.61
CA GLU A 66 1.42 16.90 -14.00
C GLU A 66 0.26 15.93 -14.27
N ARG A 67 -0.70 16.40 -15.05
CA ARG A 67 -1.87 15.58 -15.40
C ARG A 67 -1.44 14.53 -16.40
N SER A 68 -1.32 13.29 -15.96
CA SER A 68 -1.02 12.17 -16.85
C SER A 68 -2.14 11.97 -17.89
N LYS A 69 -1.75 11.57 -19.09
CA LYS A 69 -2.65 11.27 -20.21
C LYS A 69 -2.67 9.77 -20.46
N SER A 70 -3.85 9.19 -20.50
CA SER A 70 -4.11 7.80 -20.89
C SER A 70 -5.57 7.69 -21.33
N GLU A 71 -5.89 6.73 -22.18
CA GLU A 71 -7.28 6.41 -22.53
C GLU A 71 -7.99 5.68 -21.39
N ASP A 72 -7.23 4.99 -20.54
CA ASP A 72 -7.75 4.25 -19.39
C ASP A 72 -7.84 5.12 -18.14
N PHE A 73 -8.60 4.65 -17.15
CA PHE A 73 -8.74 5.31 -15.86
C PHE A 73 -8.93 4.32 -14.71
N LEU A 74 -8.44 4.72 -13.54
CA LEU A 74 -8.56 3.94 -12.31
C LEU A 74 -9.79 4.38 -11.51
N LYS A 75 -10.40 3.44 -10.79
CA LYS A 75 -11.50 3.68 -9.86
C LYS A 75 -11.18 3.09 -8.50
N THR A 76 -11.53 3.80 -7.44
CA THR A 76 -11.53 3.28 -6.07
C THR A 76 -12.90 2.69 -5.74
N TYR A 77 -12.91 1.49 -5.14
CA TYR A 77 -14.10 0.85 -4.59
C TYR A 77 -13.91 0.64 -3.09
N THR A 78 -14.95 0.93 -2.32
CA THR A 78 -15.04 0.73 -0.86
C THR A 78 -16.45 0.23 -0.54
N GLU A 79 -16.59 -0.55 0.51
CA GLU A 79 -17.88 -1.10 0.96
C GLU A 79 -18.25 -0.54 2.34
N GLU A 80 -19.53 -0.22 2.55
CA GLU A 80 -20.06 0.22 3.85
C GLU A 80 -20.70 -0.98 4.57
N GLY A 81 -20.70 -0.98 5.91
CA GLY A 81 -21.29 -2.04 6.72
C GLY A 81 -20.39 -3.25 7.01
N SER A 82 -19.15 -3.24 6.53
CA SER A 82 -18.12 -4.23 6.85
C SER A 82 -16.82 -3.55 7.30
N ASP A 83 -15.83 -4.35 7.71
CA ASP A 83 -14.48 -3.84 7.95
C ASP A 83 -13.92 -3.18 6.69
N PHE A 84 -13.31 -2.03 6.87
CA PHE A 84 -12.82 -1.17 5.81
C PHE A 84 -11.74 -1.88 5.00
N TYR A 85 -12.02 -1.96 3.72
CA TYR A 85 -11.05 -2.29 2.70
C TYR A 85 -11.29 -1.40 1.48
N PHE A 86 -10.29 -1.27 0.62
CA PHE A 86 -10.48 -0.64 -0.67
C PHE A 86 -9.85 -1.46 -1.79
N LYS A 87 -10.42 -1.28 -2.98
CA LYS A 87 -9.91 -1.84 -4.22
C LYS A 87 -9.60 -0.72 -5.21
N VAL A 88 -8.52 -0.87 -5.96
CA VAL A 88 -8.24 -0.04 -7.13
C VAL A 88 -8.47 -0.89 -8.37
N ILE A 89 -9.41 -0.45 -9.21
CA ILE A 89 -9.89 -1.22 -10.36
C ILE A 89 -9.56 -0.45 -11.64
N ARG A 90 -8.97 -1.14 -12.61
CA ARG A 90 -8.78 -0.64 -13.96
C ARG A 90 -10.11 -0.64 -14.70
N SER A 91 -10.52 0.51 -15.25
CA SER A 91 -11.89 0.65 -15.75
C SER A 91 -12.11 -0.03 -17.10
N SER A 92 -11.09 -0.05 -17.95
CA SER A 92 -11.12 -0.71 -19.26
C SER A 92 -11.33 -2.23 -19.15
N THR A 93 -10.50 -2.92 -18.37
CA THR A 93 -10.48 -4.39 -18.26
C THR A 93 -11.25 -4.94 -17.07
N LYS A 94 -11.71 -4.08 -16.15
CA LYS A 94 -12.27 -4.46 -14.83
C LYS A 94 -11.29 -5.20 -13.93
N GLU A 95 -10.01 -5.21 -14.26
CA GLU A 95 -9.01 -5.88 -13.45
C GLU A 95 -8.79 -5.13 -12.13
N VAL A 96 -8.82 -5.86 -11.02
CA VAL A 96 -8.48 -5.34 -9.70
C VAL A 96 -6.95 -5.28 -9.60
N LEU A 97 -6.37 -4.08 -9.45
CA LEU A 97 -4.93 -3.85 -9.40
C LEU A 97 -4.38 -3.83 -7.97
N PHE A 98 -5.20 -3.44 -7.01
CA PHE A 98 -4.88 -3.35 -5.59
C PHE A 98 -6.13 -3.77 -4.81
N ASP A 99 -6.01 -4.69 -3.87
CA ASP A 99 -7.14 -5.23 -3.10
C ASP A 99 -6.72 -5.50 -1.67
N THR A 100 -7.19 -4.65 -0.74
CA THR A 100 -6.86 -4.79 0.68
C THR A 100 -7.78 -5.71 1.45
N SER A 101 -8.78 -6.34 0.81
CA SER A 101 -9.78 -7.16 1.51
C SER A 101 -9.22 -8.39 2.22
N ILE A 102 -8.01 -8.83 1.89
CA ILE A 102 -7.37 -9.98 2.54
C ILE A 102 -6.79 -9.65 3.92
N GLY A 103 -6.56 -8.37 4.22
CA GLY A 103 -5.84 -7.96 5.40
C GLY A 103 -6.49 -6.80 6.15
N GLY A 104 -6.37 -6.85 7.47
CA GLY A 104 -6.73 -5.77 8.36
C GLY A 104 -5.76 -4.61 8.29
N LEU A 105 -6.31 -3.41 8.10
CA LEU A 105 -5.59 -2.15 8.25
C LEU A 105 -5.25 -1.92 9.72
N ILE A 106 -3.96 -1.82 10.03
CA ILE A 106 -3.49 -1.37 11.34
C ILE A 106 -2.89 0.01 11.17
N PHE A 107 -3.26 0.94 12.03
CA PHE A 107 -2.78 2.32 11.97
C PHE A 107 -2.58 2.81 13.40
N SER A 108 -1.31 2.88 13.82
CA SER A 108 -0.88 3.37 15.13
C SER A 108 0.24 4.40 14.93
N ASP A 109 0.73 4.98 16.02
CA ASP A 109 1.76 6.01 15.94
C ASP A 109 3.10 5.51 15.35
N GLN A 110 3.50 4.29 15.69
CA GLN A 110 4.80 3.72 15.29
C GLN A 110 4.68 2.45 14.45
N PHE A 111 3.46 2.02 14.13
CA PHE A 111 3.21 0.84 13.33
C PHE A 111 1.99 1.03 12.42
N ILE A 112 2.24 0.97 11.11
CA ILE A 112 1.21 1.03 10.06
C ILE A 112 1.35 -0.23 9.22
N GLN A 113 0.25 -0.95 9.01
CA GLN A 113 0.22 -2.13 8.18
C GLN A 113 -0.92 -2.05 7.17
N ILE A 114 -0.58 -2.27 5.91
CA ILE A 114 -1.52 -2.47 4.82
C ILE A 114 -1.11 -3.72 4.06
N VAL A 115 -2.10 -4.50 3.63
CA VAL A 115 -1.89 -5.71 2.84
C VAL A 115 -2.68 -5.58 1.56
N THR A 116 -2.14 -6.03 0.44
CA THR A 116 -2.86 -6.11 -0.83
C THR A 116 -2.69 -7.48 -1.45
N ARG A 117 -3.72 -7.98 -2.13
CA ARG A 117 -3.56 -9.08 -3.09
C ARG A 117 -2.90 -8.55 -4.35
N LEU A 118 -1.99 -9.35 -4.90
CA LEU A 118 -1.37 -9.06 -6.18
C LEU A 118 -2.18 -9.74 -7.30
N PRO A 119 -2.44 -9.06 -8.43
CA PRO A 119 -3.21 -9.67 -9.52
C PRO A 119 -2.33 -10.48 -10.50
N SER A 120 -1.00 -10.49 -10.32
CA SER A 120 -0.04 -11.34 -11.04
C SER A 120 1.24 -11.48 -10.19
N ASP A 121 2.00 -12.54 -10.43
CA ASP A 121 3.32 -12.83 -9.87
C ASP A 121 4.47 -12.07 -10.59
N VAL A 122 4.16 -11.29 -11.62
CA VAL A 122 5.15 -10.53 -12.40
C VAL A 122 5.33 -9.14 -11.80
N MET A 123 6.35 -9.01 -10.95
CA MET A 123 6.62 -7.78 -10.21
C MET A 123 8.12 -7.50 -10.08
N TYR A 124 8.45 -6.21 -10.13
CA TYR A 124 9.80 -5.66 -10.21
C TYR A 124 9.93 -4.41 -9.35
N GLY A 125 11.14 -4.08 -8.92
CA GLY A 125 11.44 -2.84 -8.20
C GLY A 125 11.61 -3.07 -6.70
N TRP A 126 11.31 -2.01 -5.94
CA TRP A 126 11.72 -1.73 -4.55
C TRP A 126 13.20 -1.98 -4.22
N GLY A 127 13.67 -1.39 -3.14
CA GLY A 127 15.07 -1.47 -2.72
C GLY A 127 15.44 -0.34 -1.76
N GLU A 128 16.70 -0.13 -1.41
CA GLU A 128 17.88 -0.81 -1.96
C GLU A 128 18.21 -2.11 -1.22
N ASN A 129 18.23 -3.22 -1.97
CA ASN A 129 18.60 -4.56 -1.49
C ASN A 129 19.25 -5.33 -2.65
N SER A 130 20.05 -6.36 -2.34
CA SER A 130 20.65 -7.25 -3.36
C SER A 130 19.66 -8.33 -3.82
N HIS A 131 18.83 -8.01 -4.81
CA HIS A 131 17.88 -8.97 -5.37
C HIS A 131 18.61 -9.99 -6.28
N PRO A 132 18.43 -11.32 -6.07
CA PRO A 132 19.06 -12.33 -6.93
C PRO A 132 18.55 -12.32 -8.38
N THR A 133 17.32 -11.86 -8.59
CA THR A 133 16.67 -11.78 -9.89
C THR A 133 15.89 -10.47 -9.99
N LEU A 134 15.73 -9.96 -11.22
CA LEU A 134 14.94 -8.76 -11.47
C LEU A 134 13.46 -8.98 -11.13
N LYS A 135 12.87 -10.09 -11.61
CA LYS A 135 11.51 -10.51 -11.25
C LYS A 135 11.52 -11.05 -9.81
N HIS A 136 10.61 -10.55 -8.99
CA HIS A 136 10.38 -11.08 -7.63
C HIS A 136 9.81 -12.49 -7.66
N ARG A 137 10.32 -13.33 -6.76
CA ARG A 137 9.81 -14.70 -6.55
C ARG A 137 8.85 -14.71 -5.36
N PHE A 138 7.64 -15.21 -5.58
CA PHE A 138 6.58 -15.34 -4.57
C PHE A 138 6.36 -16.79 -4.10
N ASP A 139 7.29 -17.69 -4.44
CA ASP A 139 7.27 -19.09 -4.00
C ASP A 139 7.73 -19.26 -2.54
N ARG A 140 8.31 -18.22 -1.94
CA ARG A 140 8.69 -18.17 -0.53
C ARG A 140 8.28 -16.84 0.10
N TYR A 141 7.93 -16.90 1.38
CA TYR A 141 7.71 -15.69 2.19
C TYR A 141 9.05 -14.98 2.40
N THR A 142 9.20 -13.79 1.82
CA THR A 142 10.42 -12.99 1.90
C THR A 142 10.08 -11.60 2.43
N THR A 143 10.88 -11.10 3.37
CA THR A 143 10.77 -9.73 3.90
C THR A 143 12.00 -8.94 3.47
N TRP A 144 11.78 -7.81 2.82
CA TRP A 144 12.83 -6.87 2.41
C TRP A 144 12.81 -5.68 3.35
N ALA A 145 13.85 -5.53 4.16
CA ALA A 145 13.97 -4.37 5.04
C ALA A 145 14.33 -3.14 4.22
N MET A 146 13.74 -1.99 4.58
CA MET A 146 13.97 -0.72 3.90
C MET A 146 14.23 0.36 4.96
N PHE A 147 15.49 0.77 5.07
CA PHE A 147 15.97 1.86 5.91
C PHE A 147 17.39 2.19 5.47
N ALA A 148 17.70 3.43 5.13
CA ALA A 148 19.05 3.75 4.63
C ALA A 148 20.14 3.30 5.63
N ARG A 149 21.06 2.44 5.18
CA ARG A 149 22.12 1.86 6.00
C ARG A 149 23.40 1.64 5.19
N ASP A 150 24.53 2.01 5.78
CA ASP A 150 25.84 1.67 5.26
C ASP A 150 26.12 0.17 5.48
N GLU A 151 26.02 -0.60 4.40
CA GLU A 151 26.31 -2.02 4.35
C GLU A 151 26.78 -2.39 2.94
N TRP A 152 27.83 -3.21 2.86
CA TRP A 152 28.31 -3.75 1.60
C TRP A 152 27.25 -4.65 0.94
N PRO A 153 27.01 -4.52 -0.38
CA PRO A 153 26.06 -5.37 -1.08
C PRO A 153 26.60 -6.81 -1.18
N TYR A 154 25.77 -7.79 -0.84
CA TYR A 154 26.12 -9.21 -0.92
C TYR A 154 25.10 -9.96 -1.79
N SER A 155 25.56 -10.47 -2.93
CA SER A 155 24.69 -11.09 -3.96
C SER A 155 24.94 -12.58 -4.18
N GLU A 156 25.90 -13.19 -3.48
CA GLU A 156 26.21 -14.63 -3.65
C GLU A 156 25.10 -15.54 -3.09
N LYS A 157 24.31 -15.04 -2.14
CA LYS A 157 23.16 -15.73 -1.54
C LYS A 157 22.01 -14.74 -1.39
N LEU A 158 20.82 -15.24 -1.04
CA LEU A 158 19.74 -14.35 -0.63
C LEU A 158 20.16 -13.62 0.66
N ASP A 159 20.36 -12.32 0.55
CA ASP A 159 20.46 -11.40 1.67
C ASP A 159 19.38 -10.32 1.51
N THR A 160 18.54 -10.15 2.53
CA THR A 160 17.40 -9.22 2.52
C THR A 160 17.63 -7.97 3.36
N LYS A 161 18.88 -7.73 3.79
CA LYS A 161 19.29 -6.49 4.46
C LYS A 161 19.02 -5.27 3.60
N ASN A 162 18.64 -4.20 4.28
CA ASN A 162 18.64 -2.84 3.76
C ASN A 162 20.06 -2.34 3.48
N LEU A 163 20.19 -1.58 2.38
CA LEU A 163 21.44 -0.94 1.94
C LEU A 163 21.28 0.60 1.97
N TYR A 164 22.02 1.31 1.13
CA TYR A 164 22.22 2.76 1.20
C TYR A 164 20.95 3.59 0.97
N GLY A 165 20.11 3.20 0.01
CA GLY A 165 18.94 3.97 -0.40
C GLY A 165 17.60 3.38 0.00
N GLU A 166 16.57 4.23 -0.02
CA GLU A 166 15.16 3.85 0.14
C GLU A 166 14.41 4.11 -1.17
N LYS A 167 13.91 3.04 -1.79
CA LYS A 167 13.18 3.06 -3.06
C LYS A 167 11.93 2.20 -2.92
N LEU A 168 10.77 2.84 -2.74
CA LEU A 168 9.49 2.14 -2.56
C LEU A 168 8.76 1.82 -3.88
N LEU A 169 9.24 2.32 -5.01
CA LEU A 169 8.57 2.16 -6.30
C LEU A 169 8.68 0.71 -6.80
N TYR A 170 7.53 0.13 -7.13
CA TYR A 170 7.46 -1.15 -7.84
C TYR A 170 6.62 -1.03 -9.11
N LYS A 171 6.95 -1.88 -10.08
CA LYS A 171 6.23 -2.01 -11.33
C LYS A 171 5.68 -3.42 -11.43
N LYS A 172 4.40 -3.49 -11.78
CA LYS A 172 3.72 -4.73 -12.15
C LYS A 172 3.54 -4.75 -13.67
N ALA A 173 3.73 -5.91 -14.28
CA ALA A 173 3.33 -6.16 -15.65
C ALA A 173 2.31 -7.30 -15.69
N ASN A 174 1.28 -7.19 -16.51
CA ASN A 174 0.49 -8.35 -16.91
C ASN A 174 0.83 -8.65 -18.35
N PHE A 175 1.39 -9.82 -18.60
CA PHE A 175 1.41 -10.39 -19.93
C PHE A 175 0.19 -11.30 -20.02
N GLN A 176 -0.87 -10.84 -20.68
CA GLN A 176 -1.89 -11.78 -21.14
C GLN A 176 -1.22 -12.59 -22.25
N LYS A 177 -1.17 -13.91 -22.07
CA LYS A 177 -0.79 -14.83 -23.14
C LYS A 177 -1.91 -14.92 -24.17
#